data_AF-A0AA39UWG3-F1
#
_entry.id   AF-A0AA39UWG3-F1
#
_cell.length_a   1.000
_cell.length_b   1.000
_cell.length_c   1.000
_cell.angle_alpha   90.00
_cell.angle_beta   90.00
_cell.angle_gamma   90.00
#
_symmetry.space_group_name_H-M   'P 1'
#
loop_
_entity.id
_entity.type
_entity.pdbx_description
1 polymer ?
#
loop_
_entity_poly.entity_id
_entity_poly.type
_entity_poly.pdbx_seq_one_letter_code
_entity_poly.pdbx_strand_id
1 'polypeptide(L)'
;MVTTLPTVAYEALRDAFIVKTNGAVQSLPFASHGFLIPVDGVETICFAFAPSASELSIIGNVQQAGIQISIDEARGYVGFGPNVC
;
A
#
# COMPACT_ATOMS: atom_id res chain seq x y z
N MET A 1 7.33 1.72 -7.19
CA MET A 1 7.18 2.80 -6.18
C MET A 1 6.13 2.37 -5.16
N VAL A 2 6.43 2.60 -3.88
CA VAL A 2 5.54 2.32 -2.74
C VAL A 2 4.68 3.54 -2.40
N THR A 3 3.60 3.36 -1.63
CA THR A 3 2.77 4.49 -1.19
C THR A 3 3.51 5.33 -0.17
N THR A 4 3.50 6.65 -0.35
CA THR A 4 4.10 7.58 0.61
C THR A 4 3.00 8.28 1.40
N LEU A 5 3.14 8.34 2.72
CA LEU A 5 2.19 9.00 3.61
C LEU A 5 2.90 10.08 4.44
N PRO A 6 2.20 11.13 4.91
CA PRO A 6 2.73 12.03 5.92
C PRO A 6 3.26 11.22 7.11
N THR A 7 4.39 11.62 7.68
CA THR A 7 5.10 10.83 8.72
C THR A 7 4.17 10.33 9.84
N VAL A 8 3.28 11.19 10.34
CA VAL A 8 2.32 10.82 11.41
C VAL A 8 1.36 9.70 10.96
N ALA A 9 0.86 9.76 9.73
CA ALA A 9 -0.02 8.74 9.18
C ALA A 9 0.73 7.44 8.89
N TYR A 10 1.98 7.53 8.41
CA TYR A 10 2.85 6.38 8.22
C TYR A 10 3.12 5.64 9.54
N GLU A 11 3.49 6.37 10.60
CA GLU A 11 3.77 5.79 11.91
C GLU A 11 2.55 5.10 12.50
N ALA A 12 1.38 5.76 12.46
CA ALA A 12 0.13 5.17 12.93
C ALA A 12 -0.24 3.89 12.16
N LEU A 13 -0.10 3.90 10.83
CA LEU A 13 -0.39 2.74 9.98
C LEU A 13 0.58 1.59 10.25
N ARG A 14 1.89 1.89 10.35
CA ARG A 14 2.93 0.92 10.67
C ARG A 14 2.64 0.24 12.01
N ASP A 15 2.36 1.03 13.04
CA ASP A 15 2.17 0.52 14.39
C ASP A 15 0.90 -0.34 14.47
N ALA A 16 -0.19 0.10 13.82
CA ALA A 16 -1.42 -0.69 13.69
C ALA A 16 -1.18 -2.02 12.93
N PHE A 17 -0.36 -2.00 11.89
CA PHE A 17 -0.01 -3.19 11.12
C PHE A 17 0.81 -4.19 11.96
N ILE A 18 1.78 -3.71 12.73
CA ILE A 18 2.59 -4.55 13.65
C ILE A 18 1.69 -5.18 14.72
N VAL A 19 0.82 -4.38 15.35
CA VAL A 19 -0.12 -4.88 16.37
C VAL A 19 -1.04 -5.96 15.79
N LYS A 20 -1.59 -5.73 14.60
CA LYS A 20 -2.54 -6.66 13.96
C LYS A 20 -1.89 -7.96 13.50
N THR A 21 -0.61 -7.92 13.13
CA THR A 21 0.17 -9.10 12.75
C THR A 21 0.90 -9.75 13.92
N ASN A 22 0.79 -9.17 15.13
CA ASN A 22 1.58 -9.58 16.30
C ASN A 22 3.10 -9.63 15.99
N GLY A 23 3.57 -8.73 15.12
CA GLY A 23 4.95 -8.74 14.60
C GLY A 23 5.33 -9.94 13.73
N ALA A 24 4.42 -10.90 13.50
CA ALA A 24 4.66 -12.10 12.72
C ALA A 24 3.84 -12.05 11.42
N VAL A 25 4.52 -11.73 10.32
CA VAL A 25 3.92 -11.69 8.96
C VAL A 25 3.55 -13.10 8.43
N GLN A 26 3.94 -14.14 9.16
CA GLN A 26 3.87 -15.56 8.78
C GLN A 26 2.46 -16.13 8.62
N SER A 27 1.41 -15.41 9.08
CA SER A 27 0.01 -15.83 8.98
C SER A 27 -0.84 -14.99 8.02
N LEU A 28 -0.27 -14.04 7.30
CA LEU A 28 -1.03 -13.27 6.32
C LEU A 28 -1.26 -14.17 5.09
N PRO A 29 -2.51 -14.54 4.78
CA PRO A 29 -2.80 -15.19 3.50
C PRO A 29 -2.29 -14.28 2.39
N PHE A 30 -1.97 -14.88 1.23
CA PHE A 30 -1.46 -14.24 -0.01
C PHE A 30 -2.29 -13.06 -0.57
N ALA A 31 -3.25 -12.54 0.19
CA ALA A 31 -3.87 -11.22 0.07
C ALA A 31 -2.95 -10.04 0.46
N SER A 32 -1.63 -10.25 0.51
CA SER A 32 -0.60 -9.22 0.77
C SER A 32 -0.32 -8.29 -0.42
N HIS A 33 -1.02 -8.48 -1.54
CA HIS A 33 -0.93 -7.61 -2.71
C HIS A 33 -1.16 -6.15 -2.31
N GLY A 34 -0.12 -5.33 -2.51
CA GLY A 34 -0.17 -3.90 -2.20
C GLY A 34 0.31 -3.51 -0.79
N PHE A 35 0.55 -4.45 0.13
CA PHE A 35 1.02 -4.12 1.49
C PHE A 35 2.46 -4.54 1.77
N LEU A 36 2.94 -5.58 1.10
CA LEU A 36 4.31 -6.09 1.24
C LEU A 36 4.94 -6.23 -0.14
N ILE A 37 6.25 -5.96 -0.23
CA ILE A 37 7.03 -6.16 -1.45
C ILE A 37 8.30 -6.97 -1.18
N PRO A 38 8.67 -7.92 -2.06
CA PRO A 38 9.99 -8.51 -2.03
C PRO A 38 11.00 -7.49 -2.58
N VAL A 39 12.12 -7.29 -1.88
CA VAL A 39 13.12 -6.27 -2.28
C VAL A 39 14.33 -6.87 -3.00
N ASP A 40 14.78 -8.07 -2.62
CA ASP A 40 16.09 -8.57 -3.09
C ASP A 40 16.16 -10.05 -3.48
N GLY A 41 15.07 -10.67 -3.95
CA GLY A 41 15.09 -12.08 -4.40
C GLY A 41 15.45 -13.14 -3.34
N VAL A 42 15.83 -12.70 -2.13
CA VAL A 42 16.26 -13.48 -0.98
C VAL A 42 15.33 -13.15 0.17
N GLU A 43 14.14 -13.79 0.20
CA GLU A 43 13.15 -13.91 1.29
C GLU A 43 12.73 -12.66 2.10
N THR A 44 13.30 -11.49 1.81
CA THR A 44 13.13 -10.27 2.58
C THR A 44 11.93 -9.53 2.04
N ILE A 45 10.94 -9.40 2.91
CA ILE A 45 9.70 -8.70 2.65
C ILE A 45 9.71 -7.36 3.37
N CYS A 46 9.44 -6.29 2.63
CA CYS A 46 9.35 -4.94 3.18
C CYS A 46 7.91 -4.46 3.15
N PHE A 47 7.57 -3.62 4.12
CA PHE A 47 6.31 -2.91 4.13
C PHE A 47 6.25 -1.93 2.97
N ALA A 48 5.18 -1.99 2.17
CA ALA A 48 5.05 -1.23 0.94
C ALA A 48 4.61 0.22 1.16
N PHE A 49 4.96 0.82 2.30
CA PHE A 49 4.64 2.21 2.64
C PHE A 49 5.89 2.93 3.14
N ALA A 50 5.99 4.23 2.87
CA ALA A 50 7.10 5.06 3.30
C ALA A 50 6.62 6.41 3.86
N PRO A 51 7.35 7.03 4.80
CA PRO A 51 7.05 8.38 5.26
C PRO A 51 7.43 9.42 4.20
N SER A 52 6.74 10.55 4.22
CA SER A 52 6.98 11.73 3.38
C SER A 52 6.98 12.99 4.25
N ALA A 53 7.87 13.92 3.92
CA ALA A 53 7.85 15.27 4.49
C ALA A 53 6.71 16.13 3.94
N SER A 54 6.04 15.68 2.88
CA SER A 54 4.83 16.31 2.35
C SER A 54 3.60 15.90 3.16
N GLU A 55 2.63 16.80 3.28
CA GLU A 55 1.29 16.49 3.80
C GLU A 55 0.44 15.68 2.80
N LEU A 56 0.91 15.51 1.57
CA LEU A 56 0.23 14.71 0.56
C LEU A 56 0.51 13.22 0.75
N SER A 57 -0.56 12.43 0.60
CA SER A 57 -0.45 10.98 0.44
C SER A 57 -0.40 10.65 -1.06
N ILE A 58 0.56 9.81 -1.47
CA ILE A 58 0.73 9.39 -2.87
C ILE A 58 0.58 7.87 -2.93
N ILE A 59 -0.43 7.41 -3.67
CA ILE A 59 -0.68 5.98 -3.88
C ILE A 59 0.33 5.45 -4.90
N GLY A 60 1.26 4.61 -4.44
CA GLY A 60 2.30 4.01 -5.27
C GLY A 60 1.78 2.87 -6.15
N ASN A 61 2.48 2.58 -7.25
CA ASN A 61 2.09 1.55 -8.22
C ASN A 61 1.89 0.16 -7.59
N VAL A 62 2.58 -0.14 -6.50
CA VAL A 62 2.42 -1.40 -5.75
C VAL A 62 1.00 -1.55 -5.22
N GLN A 63 0.43 -0.48 -4.66
CA GLN A 63 -0.96 -0.44 -4.20
C GLN A 63 -1.94 -0.44 -5.37
N GLN A 64 -1.55 0.13 -6.51
CA GLN A 64 -2.40 0.18 -7.70
C GLN A 64 -2.52 -1.17 -8.42
N ALA A 65 -1.57 -2.09 -8.26
CA ALA A 65 -1.58 -3.37 -8.98
C ALA A 65 -2.85 -4.22 -8.74
N GLY A 66 -3.48 -4.09 -7.57
CA GLY A 66 -4.70 -4.81 -7.20
C GLY A 66 -6.01 -4.05 -7.48
N ILE A 67 -5.94 -2.79 -7.93
CA ILE A 67 -7.10 -1.93 -8.14
C ILE A 67 -7.15 -1.43 -9.59
N GLN A 68 -8.34 -1.49 -10.18
CA GLN A 68 -8.61 -0.77 -11.41
C GLN A 68 -8.95 0.68 -11.06
N ILE A 69 -8.26 1.61 -11.70
CA ILE A 69 -8.50 3.06 -11.55
C ILE A 69 -9.15 3.57 -12.84
N SER A 70 -10.31 4.19 -12.70
CA SER A 70 -11.01 4.85 -13.81
C SER A 70 -11.08 6.36 -13.56
N ILE A 71 -10.74 7.16 -14.57
CA ILE A 71 -10.78 8.62 -14.48
C ILE A 71 -11.87 9.11 -15.43
N ASP A 72 -12.94 9.68 -14.89
CA ASP A 72 -13.99 10.37 -15.64
C ASP A 72 -13.70 11.86 -15.57
N GLU A 73 -12.92 12.37 -16.53
CA GLU A 73 -12.53 13.79 -16.59
C GLU A 73 -13.74 14.71 -16.86
N ALA A 74 -14.75 14.21 -17.58
CA ALA A 74 -15.94 15.00 -17.93
C ALA A 74 -16.81 15.30 -16.70
N ARG A 75 -16.82 14.39 -15.73
CA ARG A 75 -17.53 14.56 -14.45
C ARG A 75 -16.62 14.87 -13.26
N GLY A 76 -15.30 14.80 -13.44
CA GLY A 76 -14.31 15.03 -12.39
C GLY A 76 -14.27 13.93 -11.33
N TYR A 77 -14.55 12.67 -11.71
CA TYR A 77 -14.56 11.55 -10.78
C TYR A 77 -13.37 10.61 -10.97
N VAL A 78 -12.93 10.02 -9.86
CA VAL A 78 -11.97 8.90 -9.83
C VAL A 78 -12.67 7.70 -9.20
N GLY A 79 -12.75 6.61 -9.95
CA GLY A 79 -13.32 5.34 -9.52
C GLY A 79 -12.24 4.33 -9.18
N PHE A 80 -12.51 3.52 -8.15
CA PHE A 80 -11.65 2.42 -7.72
C PHE A 80 -12.47 1.13 -7.71
N GLY A 81 -11.99 0.12 -8.43
CA GLY A 81 -12.62 -1.20 -8.50
C GLY A 81 -11.60 -2.32 -8.35
N PRO A 82 -12.03 -3.56 -8.09
CA PRO A 82 -11.14 -4.71 -8.16
C PRO A 82 -10.59 -4.86 -9.59
N ASN A 83 -9.31 -5.22 -9.70
CA ASN A 83 -8.69 -5.53 -11.00
C ASN A 83 -9.12 -6.94 -11.47
N VAL A 84 -10.39 -7.08 -11.83
CA VAL A 84 -10.98 -8.31 -12.41
C VAL A 84 -11.33 -8.03 -13.87
N CYS A 85 -10.86 -8.90 -14.76
CA CYS A 85 -11.27 -8.93 -16.17
C CYS A 85 -12.43 -9.92 -16.33
#